data_AF-A0A5B8UCS1-F1
#
_entry.id   AF-A0A5B8UCS1-F1
#
_cell.length_a   1.000
_cell.length_b   1.000
_cell.length_c   1.000
_cell.angle_alpha   90.00
_cell.angle_beta   90.00
_cell.angle_gamma   90.00
#
_symmetry.space_group_name_H-M   'P 1'
#
loop_
_entity.id
_entity.type
_entity.pdbx_description
1 polymer ?
#
loop_
_entity_poly.entity_id
_entity_poly.type
_entity_poly.pdbx_seq_one_letter_code
_entity_poly.pdbx_strand_id
1 'polypeptide(L)'
;MDVRPAPGAGVGLHRGGLHQAAAPRARGRPAAGARARGRRRRGRRAAHPPSRRGPAPLRRGALRTAGPRGAARRGRGAAPAVGQPADLHPVHARARDRAAGARAPRRPGVTGADAGAGVAQVAGGLVLAPLAAGWIQHLKGRLQGRRGPSALQPYRDLRRLWGKSAVQPSAAGPLYRAAPAVVAAALLVAALVVPVGGRAADWGVGHDALVVIGLLALARGALALSAWDTGAGFGLLGAGRDLTFAVFVEGVLLLVVLLAGRAVGGSTDLVALSGAAAGGAPWHSAAHWCAGAAFALVALAETGRQPVDNPDTHLELTMVHEGPLLEYAGRDLACLQWAAAARLWLMLVLAAGLFAPTTGPFTARLALAAATVAVLCVAIALTETALAKMRILRVPVFVGGAGALCLIGLAGSLVQGA
;
A
#
# COMPACT_ATOMS: atom_id res chain seq x y z
N MET A 1 -25.25 8.17 -0.15
CA MET A 1 -24.17 7.78 -1.08
C MET A 1 -24.78 6.80 -2.06
N ASP A 2 -24.78 7.12 -3.36
CA ASP A 2 -25.32 6.20 -4.36
C ASP A 2 -24.33 5.07 -4.60
N VAL A 3 -24.79 3.84 -4.46
CA VAL A 3 -23.96 2.64 -4.49
C VAL A 3 -24.49 1.71 -5.59
N ARG A 4 -23.57 1.06 -6.32
CA ARG A 4 -23.91 0.13 -7.42
C ARG A 4 -23.19 -1.21 -7.23
N PRO A 5 -23.76 -2.33 -7.71
CA PRO A 5 -23.03 -3.59 -7.76
C PRO A 5 -21.81 -3.43 -8.66
N ALA A 6 -20.68 -4.04 -8.28
CA ALA A 6 -19.53 -4.11 -9.16
C ALA A 6 -19.87 -4.95 -10.43
N PRO A 7 -19.23 -4.69 -11.59
CA PRO A 7 -19.41 -5.51 -12.78
C PRO A 7 -19.17 -7.00 -12.46
N GLY A 8 -20.11 -7.88 -12.82
CA GLY A 8 -20.03 -9.32 -12.52
C GLY A 8 -20.46 -9.73 -11.10
N ALA A 9 -21.05 -8.82 -10.30
CA ALA A 9 -21.75 -9.19 -9.08
C ALA A 9 -23.18 -9.64 -9.41
N GLY A 10 -23.46 -10.95 -9.35
CA GLY A 10 -24.76 -11.55 -9.69
C GLY A 10 -25.91 -11.29 -8.70
N VAL A 11 -25.84 -10.23 -7.90
CA VAL A 11 -26.84 -9.95 -6.85
C VAL A 11 -27.37 -8.53 -7.00
N GLY A 12 -28.69 -8.42 -7.22
CA GLY A 12 -29.39 -7.14 -7.23
C GLY A 12 -29.35 -6.50 -5.84
N LEU A 13 -29.03 -5.20 -5.77
CA LEU A 13 -29.11 -4.46 -4.52
C LEU A 13 -30.59 -4.38 -4.08
N HIS A 14 -30.96 -5.04 -2.97
CA HIS A 14 -32.27 -4.87 -2.35
C HIS A 14 -32.39 -3.45 -1.77
N ARG A 15 -32.84 -2.50 -2.59
CA ARG A 15 -33.08 -1.10 -2.20
C ARG A 15 -34.20 -0.92 -1.17
N GLY A 16 -35.02 -1.95 -0.91
CA GLY A 16 -36.18 -1.89 -0.02
C GLY A 16 -35.91 -2.14 1.48
N GLY A 17 -34.67 -2.43 1.88
CA GLY A 17 -34.35 -2.86 3.25
C GLY A 17 -33.59 -1.84 4.12
N LEU A 18 -33.43 -0.59 3.68
CA LEU A 18 -32.95 0.47 4.57
C LEU A 18 -34.10 0.85 5.50
N HIS A 19 -34.26 0.11 6.58
CA HIS A 19 -35.08 0.57 7.69
C HIS A 19 -34.52 1.93 8.13
N GLN A 20 -35.26 3.00 7.85
CA GLN A 20 -35.13 4.25 8.59
C GLN A 20 -35.08 3.86 10.06
N ALA A 21 -34.03 4.29 10.76
CA ALA A 21 -33.95 4.12 12.21
C ALA A 21 -35.28 4.61 12.79
N ALA A 22 -36.06 3.67 13.33
CA ALA A 22 -37.35 3.99 13.91
C ALA A 22 -37.08 5.02 15.02
N ALA A 23 -37.79 6.14 14.97
CA ALA A 23 -37.74 7.15 16.02
C ALA A 23 -37.91 6.46 17.39
N PRO A 24 -37.13 6.83 18.42
CA PRO A 24 -37.15 6.13 19.68
C PRO A 24 -38.57 6.21 20.26
N ARG A 25 -39.26 5.06 20.27
CA ARG A 25 -40.52 4.92 21.00
C ARG A 25 -40.18 5.00 22.49
N ALA A 26 -40.38 6.17 23.07
CA ALA A 26 -40.37 6.34 24.51
C ALA A 26 -41.43 5.41 25.13
N ARG A 27 -41.00 4.27 25.66
CA ARG A 27 -41.81 3.44 26.55
C ARG A 27 -41.86 4.13 27.91
N GLY A 28 -42.79 5.07 28.07
CA GLY A 28 -43.16 5.59 29.38
C GLY A 28 -43.88 4.50 30.19
N ARG A 29 -43.29 4.07 31.29
CA ARG A 29 -44.01 3.40 32.39
C ARG A 29 -44.99 4.41 33.00
N PRO A 30 -46.25 4.03 33.32
CA PRO A 30 -47.12 4.93 34.05
C PRO A 30 -46.68 4.95 35.52
N ALA A 31 -46.20 6.11 35.97
CA ALA A 31 -46.05 6.39 37.40
C ALA A 31 -47.35 7.03 37.92
N ALA A 32 -47.78 6.54 39.07
CA ALA A 32 -49.04 6.84 39.72
C ALA A 32 -49.17 8.30 40.18
N GLY A 33 -50.40 8.81 40.09
CA GLY A 33 -51.05 9.68 41.08
C GLY A 33 -50.37 10.99 41.50
N ALA A 34 -50.79 12.11 40.91
CA ALA A 34 -50.95 13.35 41.66
C ALA A 34 -52.03 14.23 41.00
N ARG A 35 -53.09 14.50 41.76
CA ARG A 35 -54.17 15.44 41.44
C ARG A 35 -53.65 16.87 41.47
N ALA A 36 -53.92 17.68 40.46
CA ALA A 36 -54.03 19.13 40.63
C ALA A 36 -54.95 19.75 39.57
N ARG A 37 -55.75 20.69 40.04
CA ARG A 37 -56.94 21.26 39.41
C ARG A 37 -56.60 22.29 38.33
N GLY A 38 -57.39 22.28 37.25
CA GLY A 38 -58.11 23.45 36.75
C GLY A 38 -57.32 24.54 36.01
N ARG A 39 -57.62 24.72 34.72
CA ARG A 39 -58.33 25.91 34.20
C ARG A 39 -58.56 25.78 32.70
N ARG A 40 -59.83 25.86 32.31
CA ARG A 40 -60.29 26.04 30.92
C ARG A 40 -59.91 27.45 30.45
N ARG A 41 -59.34 27.58 29.26
CA ARG A 41 -59.58 28.75 28.38
C ARG A 41 -59.69 28.30 26.93
N ARG A 42 -60.85 28.63 26.35
CA ARG A 42 -61.20 28.55 24.93
C ARG A 42 -60.35 29.55 24.15
N GLY A 43 -59.88 29.14 22.97
CA GLY A 43 -59.29 30.01 21.96
C GLY A 43 -59.58 29.47 20.56
N ARG A 44 -60.60 30.05 19.91
CA ARG A 44 -60.92 29.88 18.49
C ARG A 44 -59.82 30.47 17.60
N ARG A 45 -59.54 29.84 16.45
CA ARG A 45 -59.25 30.41 15.12
C ARG A 45 -58.81 29.27 14.19
N ALA A 46 -59.69 28.83 13.28
CA ALA A 46 -59.86 29.32 11.90
C ALA A 46 -58.87 28.70 10.92
N ALA A 47 -59.42 27.85 10.04
CA ALA A 47 -58.77 27.24 8.90
C ALA A 47 -58.68 28.22 7.72
N HIS A 48 -57.59 28.18 6.96
CA HIS A 48 -57.61 28.28 5.49
C HIS A 48 -56.27 27.85 4.86
N PRO A 49 -56.27 27.29 3.64
CA PRO A 49 -55.12 26.68 2.97
C PRO A 49 -54.42 27.67 2.01
N PRO A 50 -53.24 27.33 1.46
CA PRO A 50 -52.80 27.93 0.20
C PRO A 50 -52.86 26.94 -0.97
N SER A 51 -53.40 27.51 -2.05
CA SER A 51 -53.69 26.99 -3.37
C SER A 51 -52.47 26.72 -4.25
N ARG A 52 -52.65 25.76 -5.17
CA ARG A 52 -51.89 25.59 -6.43
C ARG A 52 -51.92 26.86 -7.28
N ARG A 53 -50.80 27.21 -7.92
CA ARG A 53 -50.70 27.80 -9.27
C ARG A 53 -49.23 27.85 -9.70
N GLY A 54 -48.90 27.20 -10.82
CA GLY A 54 -47.64 27.44 -11.55
C GLY A 54 -47.74 28.67 -12.45
N PRO A 55 -46.63 29.06 -13.10
CA PRO A 55 -46.70 29.35 -14.52
C PRO A 55 -45.50 28.79 -15.32
N ALA A 56 -45.75 28.55 -16.61
CA ALA A 56 -44.81 28.15 -17.65
C ALA A 56 -44.25 29.40 -18.40
N PRO A 57 -43.66 29.26 -19.60
CA PRO A 57 -42.22 29.41 -19.89
C PRO A 57 -41.86 30.77 -20.53
N LEU A 58 -40.58 31.16 -20.46
CA LEU A 58 -40.06 32.31 -21.22
C LEU A 58 -39.41 31.87 -22.53
N ARG A 59 -39.85 32.50 -23.63
CA ARG A 59 -39.47 32.24 -25.01
C ARG A 59 -38.65 33.43 -25.54
N ARG A 60 -37.52 33.11 -26.20
CA ARG A 60 -36.83 33.78 -27.32
C ARG A 60 -36.86 35.32 -27.44
N GLY A 61 -35.66 35.90 -27.43
CA GLY A 61 -35.28 37.04 -28.28
C GLY A 61 -34.18 36.60 -29.25
N ALA A 62 -34.38 36.84 -30.55
CA ALA A 62 -33.49 36.50 -31.66
C ALA A 62 -32.80 37.76 -32.18
N LEU A 63 -31.58 37.65 -32.70
CA LEU A 63 -31.06 38.53 -33.75
C LEU A 63 -30.17 37.71 -34.72
N ARG A 64 -30.76 37.51 -35.91
CA ARG A 64 -30.17 37.22 -37.23
C ARG A 64 -29.14 38.31 -37.60
N THR A 65 -28.21 38.25 -38.55
CA THR A 65 -27.72 37.42 -39.68
C THR A 65 -26.49 38.19 -40.18
N ALA A 66 -25.42 37.62 -40.75
CA ALA A 66 -25.32 37.29 -42.16
C ALA A 66 -23.88 36.82 -42.47
N GLY A 67 -23.74 35.84 -43.37
CA GLY A 67 -22.46 35.50 -43.99
C GLY A 67 -22.06 36.52 -45.07
N PRO A 68 -20.93 36.29 -45.76
CA PRO A 68 -21.08 35.51 -47.00
C PRO A 68 -19.98 34.44 -47.23
N ARG A 69 -20.32 33.59 -48.19
CA ARG A 69 -19.57 32.47 -48.75
C ARG A 69 -18.45 32.94 -49.70
N GLY A 70 -17.40 32.14 -49.84
CA GLY A 70 -16.94 31.69 -51.16
C GLY A 70 -15.53 32.08 -51.62
N ALA A 71 -14.70 31.03 -51.78
CA ALA A 71 -13.69 30.81 -52.83
C ALA A 71 -12.42 31.71 -52.90
N ALA A 72 -11.24 31.09 -52.76
CA ALA A 72 -10.38 30.69 -53.90
C ALA A 72 -8.92 30.36 -53.49
N ARG A 73 -8.51 29.16 -53.92
CA ARG A 73 -7.20 28.72 -54.46
C ARG A 73 -5.91 29.56 -54.30
N ARG A 74 -4.84 28.77 -54.05
CA ARG A 74 -3.42 28.83 -54.51
C ARG A 74 -2.44 29.70 -53.72
N GLY A 75 -1.29 29.09 -53.41
CA GLY A 75 -0.05 29.81 -53.11
C GLY A 75 0.97 28.94 -52.38
N ARG A 76 1.85 28.28 -53.14
CA ARG A 76 3.13 27.76 -52.62
C ARG A 76 3.94 28.94 -52.10
N GLY A 77 4.45 28.86 -50.88
CA GLY A 77 5.38 29.83 -50.30
C GLY A 77 6.31 29.10 -49.34
N ALA A 78 7.59 29.05 -49.69
CA ALA A 78 8.64 28.42 -48.91
C ALA A 78 8.83 29.11 -47.55
N ALA A 79 8.97 28.31 -46.49
CA ALA A 79 9.47 28.79 -45.20
C ALA A 79 11.01 28.62 -45.19
N PRO A 80 11.77 29.60 -44.64
CA PRO A 80 13.21 29.64 -44.75
C PRO A 80 13.89 28.63 -43.82
N ALA A 81 15.01 28.09 -44.30
CA ALA A 81 15.89 27.20 -43.56
C ALA A 81 16.49 27.92 -42.34
N VAL A 82 16.20 27.41 -41.14
CA VAL A 82 16.93 27.76 -39.93
C VAL A 82 18.10 26.80 -39.80
N GLY A 83 19.30 27.36 -39.73
CA GLY A 83 20.57 26.65 -39.73
C GLY A 83 20.70 25.63 -38.60
N GLN A 84 21.32 24.51 -38.97
CA GLN A 84 21.65 23.41 -38.10
C GLN A 84 23.00 23.70 -37.44
N PRO A 85 23.10 23.76 -36.10
CA PRO A 85 24.41 23.72 -35.47
C PRO A 85 25.00 22.31 -35.63
N ALA A 86 26.19 22.28 -36.21
CA ALA A 86 27.06 21.13 -36.25
C ALA A 86 27.47 20.71 -34.83
N ASP A 87 27.87 19.44 -34.72
CA ASP A 87 28.57 18.81 -33.59
C ASP A 87 27.71 18.23 -32.45
N LEU A 88 27.09 17.08 -32.74
CA LEU A 88 26.83 16.04 -31.74
C LEU A 88 27.45 14.72 -32.21
N HIS A 89 28.62 14.39 -31.65
CA HIS A 89 29.30 13.11 -31.85
C HIS A 89 28.43 11.98 -31.23
N PRO A 90 27.94 10.98 -31.99
CA PRO A 90 27.13 9.93 -31.41
C PRO A 90 28.01 8.90 -30.67
N VAL A 91 27.97 8.94 -29.34
CA VAL A 91 28.59 7.95 -28.42
C VAL A 91 27.97 6.55 -28.55
N HIS A 92 26.89 6.40 -29.32
CA HIS A 92 26.13 5.16 -29.45
C HIS A 92 26.75 4.07 -30.33
N ALA A 93 27.78 4.37 -31.13
CA ALA A 93 28.40 3.35 -31.99
C ALA A 93 29.30 2.37 -31.22
N ARG A 94 30.03 2.84 -30.20
CA ARG A 94 30.96 1.97 -29.43
C ARG A 94 30.29 1.06 -28.39
N ALA A 95 29.04 1.33 -28.02
CA ALA A 95 28.31 0.49 -27.07
C ALA A 95 27.72 -0.77 -27.74
N ARG A 96 27.40 -0.71 -29.05
CA ARG A 96 26.82 -1.84 -29.79
C ARG A 96 27.85 -2.94 -30.06
N ASP A 97 29.09 -2.58 -30.38
CA ASP A 97 30.12 -3.57 -30.70
C ASP A 97 30.64 -4.33 -29.47
N ARG A 98 30.53 -3.75 -28.26
CA ARG A 98 30.82 -4.47 -27.00
C ARG A 98 29.70 -5.42 -26.57
N ALA A 99 28.46 -5.13 -26.94
CA ALA A 99 27.31 -5.98 -26.62
C ALA A 99 27.19 -7.21 -27.54
N ALA A 100 27.77 -7.16 -28.75
CA ALA A 100 27.72 -8.26 -29.72
C ALA A 100 28.67 -9.44 -29.41
N GLY A 101 29.62 -9.27 -28.48
CA GLY A 101 30.59 -10.32 -28.10
C GLY A 101 30.28 -11.07 -26.80
N ALA A 102 29.29 -10.62 -26.02
CA ALA A 102 28.93 -11.28 -24.77
C ALA A 102 27.98 -12.45 -25.04
N ARG A 103 28.56 -13.65 -25.28
CA ARG A 103 27.82 -14.91 -25.19
C ARG A 103 27.02 -14.90 -23.88
N ALA A 104 25.69 -14.91 -23.97
CA ALA A 104 24.83 -15.05 -22.81
C ALA A 104 25.30 -16.28 -22.02
N PRO A 105 25.63 -16.14 -20.72
CA PRO A 105 26.07 -17.28 -19.93
C PRO A 105 24.98 -18.35 -19.99
N ARG A 106 25.37 -19.60 -20.28
CA ARG A 106 24.48 -20.76 -20.23
C ARG A 106 23.74 -20.73 -18.89
N ARG A 107 22.41 -20.66 -18.94
CA ARG A 107 21.57 -20.73 -17.74
C ARG A 107 21.95 -22.01 -16.98
N PRO A 108 22.41 -21.92 -15.73
CA PRO A 108 22.64 -23.13 -14.95
C PRO A 108 21.31 -23.90 -14.87
N GLY A 109 21.39 -25.23 -14.97
CA GLY A 109 20.20 -26.08 -14.82
C GLY A 109 19.53 -25.79 -13.48
N VAL A 110 18.20 -25.68 -13.47
CA VAL A 110 17.42 -25.46 -12.25
C VAL A 110 17.74 -26.57 -11.27
N THR A 111 18.43 -26.25 -10.17
CA THR A 111 18.73 -27.25 -9.15
C THR A 111 17.49 -27.49 -8.30
N GLY A 112 17.38 -28.66 -7.65
CA GLY A 112 16.26 -28.95 -6.74
C GLY A 112 16.15 -27.93 -5.59
N ALA A 113 17.25 -27.27 -5.22
CA ALA A 113 17.28 -26.19 -4.24
C ALA A 113 16.64 -24.89 -4.77
N ASP A 114 16.80 -24.59 -6.07
CA ASP A 114 16.18 -23.42 -6.71
C ASP A 114 14.67 -23.61 -6.84
N ALA A 115 14.24 -24.84 -7.19
CA ALA A 115 12.83 -25.21 -7.17
C ALA A 115 12.23 -25.10 -5.76
N GLY A 116 12.96 -25.56 -4.73
CA GLY A 116 12.57 -25.40 -3.32
C GLY A 116 12.46 -23.94 -2.88
N ALA A 117 13.40 -23.08 -3.30
CA ALA A 117 13.35 -21.65 -3.04
C ALA A 117 12.14 -20.99 -3.74
N GLY A 118 11.84 -21.37 -4.99
CA GLY A 118 10.67 -20.89 -5.72
C GLY A 118 9.35 -21.25 -5.02
N VAL A 119 9.21 -22.49 -4.55
CA VAL A 119 8.05 -22.91 -3.76
C VAL A 119 7.96 -22.10 -2.47
N ALA A 120 9.08 -21.87 -1.77
CA ALA A 120 9.10 -21.07 -0.55
C ALA A 120 8.73 -19.60 -0.79
N GLN A 121 9.15 -19.00 -1.91
CA GLN A 121 8.77 -17.64 -2.32
C GLN A 121 7.26 -17.51 -2.55
N VAL A 122 6.71 -18.42 -3.35
CA VAL A 122 5.28 -18.46 -3.68
C VAL A 122 4.43 -18.74 -2.43
N ALA A 123 4.81 -19.76 -1.65
CA ALA A 123 4.14 -20.09 -0.39
C ALA A 123 4.26 -18.97 0.64
N GLY A 124 5.41 -18.29 0.70
CA GLY A 124 5.65 -17.13 1.54
C GLY A 124 4.67 -16.00 1.25
N GLY A 125 4.65 -15.53 0.00
CA GLY A 125 3.83 -14.41 -0.42
C GLY A 125 2.32 -14.67 -0.37
N LEU A 126 1.86 -15.87 -0.75
CA LEU A 126 0.43 -16.19 -0.81
C LEU A 126 -0.12 -16.71 0.52
N VAL A 127 0.59 -17.63 1.15
CA VAL A 127 0.09 -18.36 2.30
C VAL A 127 0.66 -17.78 3.58
N LEU A 128 1.97 -17.67 3.76
CA LEU A 128 2.55 -17.26 5.06
C LEU A 128 2.29 -15.78 5.40
N ALA A 129 2.04 -14.93 4.41
CA ALA A 129 1.78 -13.52 4.63
C ALA A 129 0.58 -13.23 5.57
N PRO A 130 -0.65 -13.73 5.34
CA PRO A 130 -1.75 -13.62 6.30
C PRO A 130 -1.44 -14.24 7.68
N LEU A 131 -0.65 -15.32 7.74
CA LEU A 131 -0.28 -15.95 9.01
C LEU A 131 0.58 -15.02 9.87
N ALA A 132 1.57 -14.35 9.28
CA ALA A 132 2.43 -13.41 10.00
C ALA A 132 1.60 -12.27 10.62
N ALA A 133 0.69 -11.68 9.84
CA ALA A 133 -0.22 -10.64 10.33
C ALA A 133 -1.12 -11.16 11.48
N GLY A 134 -1.67 -12.37 11.34
CA GLY A 134 -2.54 -12.98 12.36
C GLY A 134 -1.79 -13.37 13.63
N TRP A 135 -0.53 -13.81 13.50
CA TRP A 135 0.29 -14.19 14.63
C TRP A 135 0.71 -12.96 15.46
N ILE A 136 1.05 -11.84 14.82
CA ILE A 136 1.28 -10.56 15.53
C ILE A 136 0.04 -10.17 16.36
N GLN A 137 -1.16 -10.27 15.78
CA GLN A 137 -2.40 -9.96 16.50
C GLN A 137 -2.68 -10.92 17.66
N HIS A 138 -2.36 -12.20 17.48
CA HIS A 138 -2.45 -13.20 18.54
C HIS A 138 -1.50 -12.84 19.69
N LEU A 139 -0.23 -12.55 19.38
CA LEU A 139 0.79 -12.17 20.37
C LEU A 139 0.41 -10.90 21.12
N LYS A 140 -0.05 -9.85 20.42
CA LYS A 140 -0.53 -8.61 21.03
C LYS A 140 -1.68 -8.86 22.01
N GLY A 141 -2.62 -9.72 21.64
CA GLY A 141 -3.70 -10.13 22.55
C GLY A 141 -3.17 -10.73 23.85
N ARG A 142 -2.19 -11.64 23.74
CA ARG A 142 -1.57 -12.30 24.89
C ARG A 142 -0.76 -11.34 25.76
N LEU A 143 0.02 -10.43 25.14
CA LEU A 143 0.78 -9.39 25.83
C LEU A 143 -0.12 -8.41 26.59
N GLN A 144 -1.34 -8.17 26.10
CA GLN A 144 -2.35 -7.32 26.75
C GLN A 144 -3.20 -8.07 27.79
N GLY A 145 -2.81 -9.30 28.17
CA GLY A 145 -3.53 -10.10 29.19
C GLY A 145 -4.86 -10.70 28.71
N ARG A 146 -5.16 -10.67 27.41
CA ARG A 146 -6.37 -11.27 26.82
C ARG A 146 -6.02 -12.47 25.93
N ARG A 147 -7.03 -13.25 25.53
CA ARG A 147 -6.81 -14.43 24.67
C ARG A 147 -6.38 -14.07 23.25
N GLY A 148 -6.83 -12.92 22.74
CA GLY A 148 -6.58 -12.45 21.38
C GLY A 148 -7.29 -13.29 20.30
N PRO A 149 -7.35 -12.80 19.05
CA PRO A 149 -7.80 -13.62 17.92
C PRO A 149 -6.82 -14.77 17.66
N SER A 150 -7.28 -15.83 17.01
CA SER A 150 -6.39 -16.92 16.58
C SER A 150 -5.45 -16.45 15.47
N ALA A 151 -4.24 -17.00 15.36
CA ALA A 151 -3.31 -16.68 14.26
C ALA A 151 -3.89 -16.95 12.86
N LEU A 152 -4.87 -17.86 12.76
CA LEU A 152 -5.57 -18.18 11.50
C LEU A 152 -6.75 -17.23 11.18
N GLN A 153 -6.98 -16.21 12.01
CA GLN A 153 -8.10 -15.28 11.84
C GLN A 153 -8.07 -14.57 10.47
N PRO A 154 -6.93 -14.05 9.97
CA PRO A 154 -6.89 -13.38 8.68
C PRO A 154 -7.35 -14.28 7.51
N TYR A 155 -7.06 -15.58 7.53
CA TYR A 155 -7.56 -16.49 6.48
C TYR A 155 -9.08 -16.66 6.53
N ARG A 156 -9.67 -16.70 7.72
CA ARG A 156 -11.13 -16.79 7.88
C ARG A 156 -11.79 -15.53 7.37
N ASP A 157 -11.18 -14.37 7.63
CA ASP A 157 -11.67 -13.07 7.16
C ASP A 157 -11.54 -12.94 5.64
N LEU A 158 -10.39 -13.32 5.06
CA LEU A 158 -10.21 -13.37 3.60
C LEU A 158 -11.25 -14.29 2.96
N ARG A 159 -11.42 -15.53 3.47
CA ARG A 159 -12.43 -16.47 2.96
C ARG A 159 -13.84 -15.88 3.05
N ARG A 160 -14.17 -15.20 4.15
CA ARG A 160 -15.46 -14.53 4.32
C ARG A 160 -15.66 -13.42 3.29
N LEU A 161 -14.64 -12.59 3.05
CA LEU A 161 -14.71 -11.47 2.11
C LEU A 161 -14.79 -11.93 0.66
N TRP A 162 -14.09 -13.02 0.30
CA TRP A 162 -14.19 -13.65 -1.01
C TRP A 162 -15.60 -14.18 -1.32
N GLY A 163 -16.34 -14.62 -0.29
CA GLY A 163 -17.74 -15.02 -0.42
C GLY A 163 -18.74 -13.86 -0.54
N LYS A 164 -18.30 -12.61 -0.36
CA LYS A 164 -19.17 -11.42 -0.45
C LYS A 164 -19.10 -10.78 -1.83
N SER A 165 -20.21 -10.24 -2.31
CA SER A 165 -20.24 -9.44 -3.53
C SER A 165 -19.50 -8.12 -3.34
N ALA A 166 -18.73 -7.74 -4.37
CA ALA A 166 -18.09 -6.43 -4.42
C ALA A 166 -19.14 -5.35 -4.75
N VAL A 167 -19.01 -4.21 -4.07
CA VAL A 167 -19.92 -3.08 -4.15
C VAL A 167 -19.06 -1.83 -4.33
N GLN A 168 -19.46 -0.94 -5.25
CA GLN A 168 -18.67 0.22 -5.61
C GLN A 168 -19.49 1.53 -5.54
N PRO A 169 -18.84 2.67 -5.24
CA PRO A 169 -19.46 3.99 -5.34
C PRO A 169 -19.97 4.29 -6.75
N SER A 170 -21.04 5.08 -6.89
CA SER A 170 -21.54 5.52 -8.20
C SER A 170 -20.52 6.36 -8.99
N ALA A 171 -19.66 7.09 -8.28
CA ALA A 171 -18.59 7.91 -8.84
C ALA A 171 -17.32 7.10 -9.21
N ALA A 172 -17.28 5.79 -8.95
CA ALA A 172 -16.08 4.98 -9.17
C ALA A 172 -15.69 4.90 -10.65
N GLY A 173 -14.51 5.44 -10.97
CA GLY A 173 -13.89 5.34 -12.27
C GLY A 173 -13.09 4.06 -12.50
N PRO A 174 -12.30 4.00 -13.59
CA PRO A 174 -11.50 2.83 -13.93
C PRO A 174 -10.31 2.61 -12.99
N LEU A 175 -9.75 3.66 -12.40
CA LEU A 175 -8.59 3.56 -11.50
C LEU A 175 -8.99 2.85 -10.21
N TYR A 176 -10.16 3.17 -9.67
CA TYR A 176 -10.73 2.48 -8.51
C TYR A 176 -10.91 0.99 -8.76
N ARG A 177 -11.43 0.60 -9.94
CA ARG A 177 -11.65 -0.81 -10.31
C ARG A 177 -10.35 -1.56 -10.58
N ALA A 178 -9.34 -0.89 -11.12
CA ALA A 178 -8.06 -1.51 -11.45
C ALA A 178 -7.14 -1.68 -10.24
N ALA A 179 -7.23 -0.78 -9.25
CA ALA A 179 -6.28 -0.73 -8.14
C ALA A 179 -6.12 -2.05 -7.35
N PRO A 180 -7.18 -2.79 -6.96
CA PRO A 180 -7.00 -4.06 -6.25
C PRO A 180 -6.14 -5.06 -7.03
N ALA A 181 -6.32 -5.16 -8.35
CA ALA A 181 -5.55 -6.04 -9.20
C ALA A 181 -4.10 -5.56 -9.38
N VAL A 182 -3.88 -4.27 -9.60
CA VAL A 182 -2.54 -3.68 -9.75
C VAL A 182 -1.72 -3.84 -8.46
N VAL A 183 -2.33 -3.54 -7.31
CA VAL A 183 -1.69 -3.66 -5.99
C VAL A 183 -1.30 -5.10 -5.71
N ALA A 184 -2.22 -6.05 -5.94
CA ALA A 184 -1.94 -7.45 -5.70
C ALA A 184 -0.87 -7.99 -6.66
N ALA A 185 -0.94 -7.64 -7.94
CA ALA A 185 0.07 -8.02 -8.92
C ALA A 185 1.46 -7.48 -8.56
N ALA A 186 1.55 -6.20 -8.17
CA ALA A 186 2.83 -5.60 -7.78
C ALA A 186 3.47 -6.32 -6.59
N LEU A 187 2.69 -6.67 -5.57
CA LEU A 187 3.19 -7.38 -4.39
C LEU A 187 3.47 -8.87 -4.66
N LEU A 188 2.71 -9.52 -5.56
CA LEU A 188 3.02 -10.87 -6.02
C LEU A 188 4.37 -10.88 -6.74
N VAL A 189 4.59 -9.96 -7.68
CA VAL A 189 5.87 -9.86 -8.41
C VAL A 189 7.00 -9.55 -7.41
N ALA A 190 6.79 -8.65 -6.45
CA ALA A 190 7.78 -8.37 -5.43
C ALA A 190 8.13 -9.63 -4.60
N ALA A 191 7.15 -10.48 -4.28
CA ALA A 191 7.39 -11.74 -3.56
C ALA A 191 8.19 -12.76 -4.36
N LEU A 192 8.11 -12.73 -5.69
CA LEU A 192 8.92 -13.59 -6.57
C LEU A 192 10.38 -13.10 -6.68
N VAL A 193 10.59 -11.77 -6.58
CA VAL A 193 11.92 -11.14 -6.67
C VAL A 193 12.72 -11.33 -5.38
N VAL A 194 12.08 -11.29 -4.21
CA VAL A 194 12.77 -11.37 -2.91
C VAL A 194 13.30 -12.79 -2.64
N PRO A 195 14.62 -12.96 -2.37
CA PRO A 195 15.19 -14.28 -2.08
C PRO A 195 14.76 -14.81 -0.70
N VAL A 196 14.61 -16.13 -0.60
CA VAL A 196 14.29 -16.83 0.64
C VAL A 196 15.41 -17.81 0.97
N GLY A 197 15.98 -17.69 2.17
CA GLY A 197 17.15 -18.50 2.56
C GLY A 197 18.39 -18.22 1.69
N GLY A 198 18.48 -17.00 1.13
CA GLY A 198 19.54 -16.53 0.25
C GLY A 198 19.70 -17.32 -1.06
N ARG A 199 18.59 -17.87 -1.55
CA ARG A 199 18.41 -18.30 -2.92
C ARG A 199 17.11 -17.72 -3.44
N ALA A 200 17.04 -17.49 -4.74
CA ALA A 200 15.82 -17.12 -5.43
C ALA A 200 15.71 -17.96 -6.70
N ALA A 201 14.50 -18.39 -7.03
CA ALA A 201 14.28 -19.02 -8.33
C ALA A 201 14.45 -17.96 -9.43
N ASP A 202 15.05 -18.35 -10.56
CA ASP A 202 15.18 -17.48 -11.71
C ASP A 202 13.87 -17.50 -12.51
N TRP A 203 12.97 -16.59 -12.16
CA TRP A 203 11.70 -16.38 -12.85
C TRP A 203 11.86 -15.48 -14.09
N GLY A 204 13.08 -15.05 -14.44
CA GLY A 204 13.31 -14.08 -15.52
C GLY A 204 12.94 -12.63 -15.21
N VAL A 205 12.58 -12.33 -13.96
CA VAL A 205 12.24 -10.97 -13.47
C VAL A 205 13.41 -10.26 -12.79
N GLY A 206 14.54 -10.94 -12.63
CA GLY A 206 15.71 -10.45 -11.87
C GLY A 206 15.48 -10.44 -10.35
N HIS A 207 16.53 -10.07 -9.61
CA HIS A 207 16.58 -10.08 -8.14
C HIS A 207 17.00 -8.73 -7.56
N ASP A 208 16.71 -7.64 -8.26
CA ASP A 208 17.16 -6.29 -7.89
C ASP A 208 16.27 -5.66 -6.80
N ALA A 209 16.90 -5.13 -5.75
CA ALA A 209 16.24 -4.41 -4.67
C ALA A 209 15.49 -3.16 -5.17
N LEU A 210 16.00 -2.48 -6.21
CA LEU A 210 15.36 -1.30 -6.79
C LEU A 210 13.99 -1.63 -7.41
N VAL A 211 13.87 -2.81 -8.01
CA VAL A 211 12.60 -3.29 -8.58
C VAL A 211 11.58 -3.52 -7.45
N VAL A 212 12.00 -4.10 -6.33
CA VAL A 212 11.12 -4.31 -5.18
C VAL A 212 10.62 -2.98 -4.61
N ILE A 213 11.51 -1.99 -4.44
CA ILE A 213 11.14 -0.64 -3.97
C ILE A 213 10.16 0.01 -4.96
N GLY A 214 10.41 -0.08 -6.27
CA GLY A 214 9.52 0.43 -7.31
C GLY A 214 8.14 -0.24 -7.31
N LEU A 215 8.07 -1.55 -7.05
CA LEU A 215 6.80 -2.28 -6.95
C LEU A 215 5.98 -1.88 -5.70
N LEU A 216 6.66 -1.61 -4.57
CA LEU A 216 6.01 -1.07 -3.36
C LEU A 216 5.44 0.33 -3.63
N ALA A 217 6.23 1.20 -4.28
CA ALA A 217 5.80 2.54 -4.68
C ALA A 217 4.63 2.49 -5.68
N LEU A 218 4.66 1.56 -6.64
CA LEU A 218 3.57 1.32 -7.59
C LEU A 218 2.29 0.90 -6.87
N ALA A 219 2.37 -0.03 -5.92
CA ALA A 219 1.23 -0.48 -5.13
C ALA A 219 0.62 0.67 -4.32
N ARG A 220 1.46 1.50 -3.67
CA ARG A 220 1.00 2.70 -2.96
C ARG A 220 0.36 3.71 -3.90
N GLY A 221 1.01 4.02 -5.03
CA GLY A 221 0.51 4.95 -6.03
C GLY A 221 -0.84 4.54 -6.60
N ALA A 222 -1.03 3.25 -6.89
CA ALA A 222 -2.31 2.71 -7.35
C ALA A 222 -3.43 2.89 -6.31
N LEU A 223 -3.15 2.66 -5.01
CA LEU A 223 -4.10 2.91 -3.93
C LEU A 223 -4.44 4.39 -3.80
N ALA A 224 -3.44 5.27 -3.85
CA ALA A 224 -3.67 6.72 -3.80
C ALA A 224 -4.54 7.19 -4.98
N LEU A 225 -4.25 6.74 -6.20
CA LEU A 225 -5.03 7.07 -7.39
C LEU A 225 -6.48 6.57 -7.28
N SER A 226 -6.71 5.42 -6.67
CA SER A 226 -8.08 4.92 -6.43
C SER A 226 -8.89 5.78 -5.46
N ALA A 227 -8.24 6.34 -4.44
CA ALA A 227 -8.87 7.26 -3.50
C ALA A 227 -9.24 8.59 -4.19
N TRP A 228 -8.39 9.08 -5.10
CA TRP A 228 -8.68 10.24 -5.94
C TRP A 228 -9.87 10.00 -6.88
N ASP A 229 -9.94 8.81 -7.48
CA ASP A 229 -10.97 8.45 -8.48
C ASP A 229 -12.39 8.38 -7.89
N THR A 230 -12.53 7.97 -6.62
CA THR A 230 -13.86 7.95 -5.95
C THR A 230 -14.29 9.31 -5.43
N GLY A 231 -13.34 10.25 -5.23
CA GLY A 231 -13.61 11.57 -4.67
C GLY A 231 -14.14 11.55 -3.22
N ALA A 232 -14.02 10.42 -2.51
CA ALA A 232 -14.51 10.29 -1.14
C ALA A 232 -13.58 11.02 -0.16
N GLY A 233 -14.14 11.94 0.64
CA GLY A 233 -13.36 12.82 1.53
C GLY A 233 -12.43 12.06 2.49
N PHE A 234 -12.91 10.98 3.14
CA PHE A 234 -12.08 10.20 4.06
C PHE A 234 -10.98 9.39 3.35
N GLY A 235 -11.28 8.79 2.20
CA GLY A 235 -10.30 8.07 1.40
C GLY A 235 -9.17 8.99 0.93
N LEU A 236 -9.53 10.18 0.46
CA LEU A 236 -8.57 11.18 -0.01
C LEU A 236 -7.72 11.75 1.13
N LEU A 237 -8.32 12.02 2.30
CA LEU A 237 -7.59 12.45 3.49
C LEU A 237 -6.61 11.37 3.96
N GLY A 238 -6.99 10.10 3.94
CA GLY A 238 -6.08 8.98 4.26
C GLY A 238 -4.92 8.86 3.27
N ALA A 239 -5.23 8.88 1.97
CA ALA A 239 -4.22 8.82 0.91
C ALA A 239 -3.24 10.00 0.96
N GLY A 240 -3.73 11.23 1.16
CA GLY A 240 -2.88 12.42 1.26
C GLY A 240 -1.91 12.35 2.45
N ARG A 241 -2.34 11.76 3.56
CA ARG A 241 -1.49 11.54 4.74
C ARG A 241 -0.39 10.53 4.49
N ASP A 242 -0.73 9.40 3.86
CA ASP A 242 0.25 8.36 3.51
C ASP A 242 1.32 8.94 2.59
N LEU A 243 0.89 9.63 1.52
CA LEU A 243 1.80 10.25 0.56
C LEU A 243 2.70 11.34 1.16
N THR A 244 2.29 12.00 2.25
CA THR A 244 3.08 13.06 2.89
C THR A 244 4.43 12.54 3.40
N PHE A 245 4.48 11.31 3.89
CA PHE A 245 5.73 10.72 4.38
C PHE A 245 6.25 9.56 3.53
N ALA A 246 5.45 9.00 2.62
CA ALA A 246 5.86 7.90 1.74
C ALA A 246 7.09 8.22 0.90
N VAL A 247 7.22 9.44 0.38
CA VAL A 247 8.40 9.86 -0.41
C VAL A 247 9.69 9.73 0.40
N PHE A 248 9.64 10.06 1.70
CA PHE A 248 10.78 9.89 2.59
C PHE A 248 11.03 8.41 2.89
N VAL A 249 9.98 7.62 3.10
CA VAL A 249 10.08 6.17 3.35
C VAL A 249 10.79 5.48 2.17
N GLU A 250 10.38 5.77 0.95
CA GLU A 250 10.99 5.25 -0.29
C GLU A 250 12.44 5.72 -0.45
N GLY A 251 12.71 7.01 -0.19
CA GLY A 251 14.06 7.55 -0.21
C GLY A 251 15.00 6.88 0.80
N VAL A 252 14.52 6.60 2.01
CA VAL A 252 15.32 5.90 3.04
C VAL A 252 15.50 4.42 2.69
N LEU A 253 14.51 3.74 2.10
CA LEU A 253 14.70 2.37 1.58
C LEU A 253 15.85 2.32 0.57
N LEU A 254 15.94 3.29 -0.34
CA LEU A 254 17.05 3.39 -1.30
C LEU A 254 18.39 3.59 -0.58
N LEU A 255 18.44 4.46 0.44
CA LEU A 255 19.65 4.65 1.26
C LEU A 255 20.07 3.38 2.00
N VAL A 256 19.11 2.62 2.55
CA VAL A 256 19.37 1.34 3.21
C VAL A 256 20.00 0.35 2.23
N VAL A 257 19.42 0.20 1.03
CA VAL A 257 19.95 -0.69 0.00
C VAL A 257 21.35 -0.26 -0.44
N LEU A 258 21.57 1.04 -0.64
CA LEU A 258 22.88 1.58 -0.99
C LEU A 258 23.93 1.26 0.09
N LEU A 259 23.57 1.44 1.36
CA LEU A 259 24.45 1.18 2.49
C LEU A 259 24.76 -0.32 2.62
N ALA A 260 23.76 -1.19 2.47
CA ALA A 260 23.95 -2.64 2.43
C ALA A 260 24.81 -3.08 1.22
N GLY A 261 24.60 -2.46 0.06
CA GLY A 261 25.32 -2.75 -1.19
C GLY A 261 26.81 -2.44 -1.13
N ARG A 262 27.27 -1.57 -0.24
CA ARG A 262 28.69 -1.30 -0.02
C ARG A 262 29.48 -2.57 0.32
N ALA A 263 28.89 -3.49 1.07
CA ALA A 263 29.52 -4.76 1.43
C ALA A 263 29.75 -5.69 0.22
N VAL A 264 29.09 -5.42 -0.91
CA VAL A 264 29.08 -6.26 -2.12
C VAL A 264 29.54 -5.46 -3.35
N GLY A 265 30.41 -4.46 -3.16
CA GLY A 265 30.94 -3.67 -4.26
C GLY A 265 29.93 -2.74 -4.95
N GLY A 266 28.83 -2.40 -4.27
CA GLY A 266 27.80 -1.49 -4.77
C GLY A 266 26.65 -2.16 -5.52
N SER A 267 26.57 -3.50 -5.51
CA SER A 267 25.46 -4.23 -6.12
C SER A 267 24.15 -4.02 -5.34
N THR A 268 23.04 -3.90 -6.08
CA THR A 268 21.67 -3.89 -5.54
C THR A 268 20.98 -5.26 -5.67
N ASP A 269 21.70 -6.28 -6.14
CA ASP A 269 21.20 -7.65 -6.24
C ASP A 269 20.93 -8.25 -4.86
N LEU A 270 19.67 -8.62 -4.60
CA LEU A 270 19.22 -9.13 -3.30
C LEU A 270 19.87 -10.48 -2.96
N VAL A 271 20.17 -11.31 -3.96
CA VAL A 271 20.87 -12.58 -3.73
C VAL A 271 22.27 -12.30 -3.21
N ALA A 272 23.02 -11.43 -3.87
CA ALA A 272 24.36 -11.03 -3.44
C ALA A 272 24.35 -10.32 -2.07
N LEU A 273 23.40 -9.41 -1.82
CA LEU A 273 23.21 -8.75 -0.52
C LEU A 273 22.96 -9.75 0.61
N SER A 274 22.05 -10.71 0.39
CA SER A 274 21.74 -11.75 1.38
C SER A 274 22.90 -12.73 1.60
N GLY A 275 23.72 -12.96 0.57
CA GLY A 275 24.95 -13.73 0.65
C GLY A 275 26.00 -13.05 1.52
N ALA A 276 26.16 -11.73 1.38
CA ALA A 276 27.08 -10.95 2.20
C ALA A 276 26.66 -10.91 3.68
N ALA A 277 25.35 -10.73 3.95
CA ALA A 277 24.81 -10.77 5.30
C ALA A 277 25.05 -12.14 5.99
N ALA A 278 24.99 -13.23 5.22
CA ALA A 278 25.30 -14.58 5.70
C ALA A 278 26.79 -14.80 6.01
N GLY A 279 27.69 -14.10 5.32
CA GLY A 279 29.14 -14.24 5.49
C GLY A 279 29.71 -13.65 6.78
N GLY A 280 28.88 -12.98 7.60
CA GLY A 280 29.27 -12.47 8.92
C GLY A 280 30.13 -11.20 8.90
N ALA A 281 30.95 -10.96 7.88
CA ALA A 281 31.79 -9.77 7.78
C ALA A 281 31.03 -8.42 7.96
N PRO A 282 29.82 -8.22 7.39
CA PRO A 282 29.07 -6.97 7.58
C PRO A 282 28.70 -6.69 9.05
N TRP A 283 28.57 -7.72 9.89
CA TRP A 283 28.11 -7.61 11.27
C TRP A 283 29.10 -6.89 12.18
N HIS A 284 30.37 -6.86 11.78
CA HIS A 284 31.42 -6.13 12.48
C HIS A 284 31.44 -4.63 12.12
N SER A 285 30.71 -4.23 11.08
CA SER A 285 30.63 -2.81 10.69
C SER A 285 29.46 -2.12 11.36
N ALA A 286 29.72 -0.95 11.95
CA ALA A 286 28.67 -0.07 12.47
C ALA A 286 27.67 0.34 11.38
N ALA A 287 28.11 0.44 10.12
CA ALA A 287 27.28 0.77 8.98
C ALA A 287 26.13 -0.23 8.77
N HIS A 288 26.38 -1.52 9.00
CA HIS A 288 25.37 -2.56 8.86
C HIS A 288 24.27 -2.44 9.91
N TRP A 289 24.64 -2.13 11.16
CA TRP A 289 23.69 -1.89 12.24
C TRP A 289 22.88 -0.61 12.05
N CYS A 290 23.51 0.46 11.56
CA CYS A 290 22.80 1.69 11.18
C CYS A 290 21.78 1.42 10.06
N ALA A 291 22.16 0.65 9.03
CA ALA A 291 21.26 0.25 7.96
C ALA A 291 20.08 -0.60 8.48
N GLY A 292 20.36 -1.57 9.36
CA GLY A 292 19.34 -2.43 9.95
C GLY A 292 18.36 -1.65 10.84
N ALA A 293 18.86 -0.70 11.64
CA ALA A 293 18.03 0.18 12.45
C ALA A 293 17.16 1.09 11.59
N ALA A 294 17.73 1.71 10.55
CA ALA A 294 16.98 2.53 9.60
C ALA A 294 15.90 1.70 8.87
N PHE A 295 16.24 0.48 8.42
CA PHE A 295 15.29 -0.42 7.80
C PHE A 295 14.15 -0.77 8.74
N ALA A 296 14.41 -1.07 10.01
CA ALA A 296 13.38 -1.39 10.99
C ALA A 296 12.37 -0.24 11.17
N LEU A 297 12.86 1.00 11.29
CA LEU A 297 11.98 2.19 11.40
C LEU A 297 11.12 2.37 10.15
N VAL A 298 11.75 2.25 8.97
CA VAL A 298 11.07 2.41 7.68
C VAL A 298 10.08 1.28 7.42
N ALA A 299 10.39 0.05 7.81
CA ALA A 299 9.49 -1.09 7.71
C ALA A 299 8.20 -0.88 8.53
N LEU A 300 8.30 -0.29 9.72
CA LEU A 300 7.11 0.08 10.51
C LEU A 300 6.27 1.15 9.81
N ALA A 301 6.91 2.14 9.18
CA ALA A 301 6.22 3.19 8.43
C ALA A 301 5.55 2.66 7.17
N GLU A 302 6.23 1.83 6.39
CA GLU A 302 5.77 1.22 5.13
C GLU A 302 4.59 0.25 5.33
N THR A 303 4.54 -0.42 6.49
CA THR A 303 3.52 -1.42 6.83
C THR A 303 2.39 -0.87 7.69
N GLY A 304 2.40 0.43 8.02
CA GLY A 304 1.37 1.08 8.81
C GLY A 304 1.23 0.51 10.23
N ARG A 305 2.34 0.04 10.82
CA ARG A 305 2.35 -0.49 12.20
C ARG A 305 2.64 0.60 13.22
N GLN A 306 2.29 0.33 14.47
CA GLN A 306 2.59 1.27 15.55
C GLN A 306 4.11 1.37 15.72
N PRO A 307 4.65 2.57 15.93
CA PRO A 307 3.97 3.80 16.34
C PRO A 307 3.46 4.71 15.20
N VAL A 308 3.62 4.33 13.93
CA VAL A 308 3.30 5.20 12.77
C VAL A 308 1.79 5.25 12.49
N ASP A 309 1.16 4.09 12.38
CA ASP A 309 -0.29 3.97 12.27
C ASP A 309 -0.80 2.76 13.08
N ASN A 310 -2.11 2.62 13.22
CA ASN A 310 -2.72 1.48 13.90
C ASN A 310 -3.60 0.68 12.93
N PRO A 311 -3.23 -0.57 12.60
CA PRO A 311 -4.02 -1.41 11.69
C PRO A 311 -5.33 -1.93 12.33
N ASP A 312 -5.52 -1.80 13.64
CA ASP A 312 -6.75 -2.23 14.30
C ASP A 312 -7.82 -1.14 14.34
N THR A 313 -7.40 0.10 14.09
CA THR A 313 -8.29 1.25 14.18
C THR A 313 -9.05 1.40 12.87
N HIS A 314 -10.33 1.08 12.92
CA HIS A 314 -11.28 1.41 11.87
C HIS A 314 -12.02 2.71 12.21
N LEU A 315 -12.19 3.60 11.23
CA LEU A 315 -12.98 4.84 11.29
C LEU A 315 -12.45 5.97 12.21
N GLU A 316 -11.16 5.97 12.59
CA GLU A 316 -10.57 7.20 13.16
C GLU A 316 -10.31 8.23 12.06
N LEU A 317 -10.66 9.49 12.35
CA LEU A 317 -10.31 10.61 11.46
C LEU A 317 -8.80 10.68 11.20
N THR A 318 -7.95 10.06 12.02
CA THR A 318 -6.48 10.06 11.89
C THR A 318 -5.91 8.83 11.17
N MET A 319 -6.74 7.98 10.57
CA MET A 319 -6.25 6.81 9.82
C MET A 319 -5.41 7.24 8.61
N VAL A 320 -4.41 6.41 8.30
CA VAL A 320 -3.54 6.62 7.14
C VAL A 320 -3.69 5.46 6.17
N HIS A 321 -3.27 4.26 6.58
CA HIS A 321 -3.21 3.09 5.69
C HIS A 321 -4.58 2.48 5.39
N GLU A 322 -5.54 2.62 6.30
CA GLU A 322 -6.91 2.12 6.10
C GLU A 322 -7.82 3.10 5.36
N GLY A 323 -7.47 4.39 5.32
CA GLY A 323 -8.31 5.42 4.71
C GLY A 323 -8.68 5.12 3.26
N PRO A 324 -7.71 4.82 2.37
CA PRO A 324 -8.00 4.47 0.99
C PRO A 324 -8.84 3.19 0.81
N LEU A 325 -8.92 2.33 1.83
CA LEU A 325 -9.63 1.05 1.76
C LEU A 325 -11.12 1.17 2.11
N LEU A 326 -11.57 2.30 2.69
CA LEU A 326 -12.93 2.44 3.24
C LEU A 326 -14.06 2.27 2.22
N GLU A 327 -13.81 2.63 0.97
CA GLU A 327 -14.82 2.53 -0.11
C GLU A 327 -14.93 1.09 -0.67
N TYR A 328 -13.92 0.25 -0.42
CA TYR A 328 -13.85 -1.11 -0.96
C TYR A 328 -14.67 -2.10 -0.13
N ALA A 329 -15.33 -3.03 -0.83
CA ALA A 329 -16.16 -4.06 -0.21
C ALA A 329 -15.99 -5.42 -0.90
N GLY A 330 -16.28 -6.50 -0.15
CA GLY A 330 -16.30 -7.86 -0.66
C GLY A 330 -14.94 -8.32 -1.20
N ARG A 331 -14.92 -8.86 -2.42
CA ARG A 331 -13.73 -9.43 -3.07
C ARG A 331 -12.59 -8.42 -3.23
N ASP A 332 -12.90 -7.18 -3.60
CA ASP A 332 -11.87 -6.15 -3.81
C ASP A 332 -11.17 -5.82 -2.49
N LEU A 333 -11.95 -5.71 -1.41
CA LEU A 333 -11.40 -5.54 -0.05
C LEU A 333 -10.59 -6.77 0.39
N ALA A 334 -11.00 -7.99 0.03
CA ALA A 334 -10.22 -9.20 0.32
C ALA A 334 -8.83 -9.13 -0.33
N CYS A 335 -8.78 -8.70 -1.59
CA CYS A 335 -7.55 -8.54 -2.36
C CYS A 335 -6.62 -7.51 -1.70
N LEU A 336 -7.16 -6.37 -1.27
CA LEU A 336 -6.40 -5.32 -0.61
C LEU A 336 -5.93 -5.69 0.80
N GLN A 337 -6.72 -6.43 1.58
CA GLN A 337 -6.28 -6.95 2.87
C GLN A 337 -5.18 -8.00 2.74
N TRP A 338 -5.30 -8.88 1.74
CA TRP A 338 -4.22 -9.81 1.41
C TRP A 338 -2.95 -9.05 1.00
N ALA A 339 -3.07 -8.02 0.17
CA ALA A 339 -1.97 -7.16 -0.22
C ALA A 339 -1.28 -6.48 0.98
N ALA A 340 -2.03 -5.95 1.94
CA ALA A 340 -1.45 -5.39 3.16
C ALA A 340 -0.64 -6.44 3.95
N ALA A 341 -1.13 -7.67 4.04
CA ALA A 341 -0.40 -8.78 4.65
C ALA A 341 0.86 -9.18 3.85
N ALA A 342 0.77 -9.19 2.51
CA ALA A 342 1.90 -9.47 1.63
C ALA A 342 2.99 -8.40 1.76
N ARG A 343 2.65 -7.11 1.87
CA ARG A 343 3.61 -6.03 2.10
C ARG A 343 4.37 -6.23 3.42
N LEU A 344 3.66 -6.56 4.50
CA LEU A 344 4.28 -6.87 5.78
C LEU A 344 5.25 -8.06 5.65
N TRP A 345 4.81 -9.13 5.01
CA TRP A 345 5.65 -10.30 4.77
C TRP A 345 6.93 -9.97 4.01
N LEU A 346 6.83 -9.18 2.94
CA LEU A 346 7.99 -8.72 2.17
C LEU A 346 8.99 -7.97 3.04
N MET A 347 8.52 -7.06 3.88
CA MET A 347 9.41 -6.30 4.79
C MET A 347 10.09 -7.22 5.81
N LEU A 348 9.38 -8.22 6.34
CA LEU A 348 9.94 -9.18 7.29
C LEU A 348 11.00 -10.09 6.63
N VAL A 349 10.72 -10.58 5.42
CA VAL A 349 11.67 -11.43 4.67
C VAL A 349 12.89 -10.62 4.22
N LEU A 350 12.71 -9.38 3.78
CA LEU A 350 13.84 -8.48 3.45
C LEU A 350 14.69 -8.20 4.70
N ALA A 351 14.08 -7.90 5.85
CA ALA A 351 14.83 -7.75 7.10
C ALA A 351 15.65 -9.00 7.43
N ALA A 352 15.02 -10.18 7.36
CA ALA A 352 15.69 -11.45 7.65
C ALA A 352 16.79 -11.77 6.62
N GLY A 353 16.60 -11.41 5.34
CA GLY A 353 17.57 -11.65 4.28
C GLY A 353 18.77 -10.71 4.32
N LEU A 354 18.55 -9.42 4.60
CA LEU A 354 19.60 -8.41 4.56
C LEU A 354 20.37 -8.26 5.88
N PHE A 355 19.75 -8.58 7.02
CA PHE A 355 20.31 -8.26 8.34
C PHE A 355 20.33 -9.45 9.31
N ALA A 356 20.12 -10.68 8.85
CA ALA A 356 20.26 -11.88 9.69
C ALA A 356 21.36 -12.83 9.18
N PRO A 357 22.14 -13.47 10.08
CA PRO A 357 23.30 -14.23 9.69
C PRO A 357 22.86 -15.65 9.32
N THR A 358 22.39 -15.85 8.09
CA THR A 358 21.87 -17.15 7.62
C THR A 358 22.98 -18.05 7.07
N THR A 359 23.70 -18.74 7.97
CA THR A 359 24.77 -19.69 7.62
C THR A 359 24.26 -21.12 7.51
N GLY A 360 25.05 -21.99 6.85
CA GLY A 360 24.79 -23.42 6.75
C GLY A 360 24.06 -23.88 5.46
N PRO A 361 23.63 -25.15 5.40
CA PRO A 361 22.90 -25.69 4.25
C PRO A 361 21.56 -24.97 4.05
N PHE A 362 20.97 -25.11 2.86
CA PHE A 362 19.72 -24.42 2.50
C PHE A 362 18.60 -24.57 3.54
N THR A 363 18.42 -25.78 4.07
CA THR A 363 17.42 -26.07 5.11
C THR A 363 17.69 -25.31 6.40
N ALA A 364 18.95 -25.20 6.83
CA ALA A 364 19.34 -24.41 8.00
C ALA A 364 19.13 -22.91 7.76
N ARG A 365 19.49 -22.40 6.57
CA ARG A 365 19.25 -21.00 6.19
C ARG A 365 17.75 -20.66 6.18
N LEU A 366 16.92 -21.57 5.67
CA LEU A 366 15.46 -21.41 5.67
C LEU A 366 14.89 -21.42 7.10
N ALA A 367 15.33 -22.35 7.94
CA ALA A 367 14.91 -22.44 9.33
C ALA A 367 15.31 -21.18 10.12
N LEU A 368 16.54 -20.68 9.92
CA LEU A 368 16.98 -19.47 10.58
C LEU A 368 16.25 -18.23 10.05
N ALA A 369 16.01 -18.12 8.75
CA ALA A 369 15.19 -17.04 8.19
C ALA A 369 13.78 -17.04 8.78
N ALA A 370 13.15 -18.22 8.90
CA ALA A 370 11.85 -18.37 9.54
C ALA A 370 11.89 -17.99 11.03
N ALA A 371 12.94 -18.39 11.76
CA ALA A 371 13.15 -17.99 13.15
C ALA A 371 13.34 -16.47 13.29
N THR A 372 14.09 -15.83 12.40
CA THR A 372 14.26 -14.37 12.40
C THR A 372 12.94 -13.67 12.11
N VAL A 373 12.19 -14.10 11.09
CA VAL A 373 10.83 -13.59 10.84
C VAL A 373 9.95 -13.77 12.07
N ALA A 374 10.12 -14.88 12.80
CA ALA A 374 9.37 -15.13 14.00
C ALA A 374 9.72 -14.10 15.11
N VAL A 375 11.00 -13.85 15.33
CA VAL A 375 11.50 -12.84 16.27
C VAL A 375 11.04 -11.43 15.88
N LEU A 376 11.06 -11.09 14.59
CA LEU A 376 10.61 -9.79 14.10
C LEU A 376 9.11 -9.57 14.33
N CYS A 377 8.27 -10.60 14.13
CA CYS A 377 6.85 -10.51 14.48
C CYS A 377 6.65 -10.28 15.99
N VAL A 378 7.44 -10.93 16.85
CA VAL A 378 7.41 -10.68 18.30
C VAL A 378 7.82 -9.25 18.60
N ALA A 379 8.88 -8.75 17.97
CA ALA A 379 9.32 -7.37 18.11
C ALA A 379 8.22 -6.37 17.70
N ILE A 380 7.55 -6.59 16.56
CA ILE A 380 6.41 -5.76 16.14
C ILE A 380 5.27 -5.83 17.16
N ALA A 381 4.91 -7.02 17.65
CA ALA A 381 3.85 -7.19 18.65
C ALA A 381 4.18 -6.48 19.97
N LEU A 382 5.45 -6.48 20.39
CA LEU A 382 5.93 -5.73 21.55
C LEU A 382 5.84 -4.22 21.30
N THR A 383 6.30 -3.74 20.15
CA THR A 383 6.20 -2.32 19.76
C THR A 383 4.74 -1.85 19.73
N GLU A 384 3.83 -2.65 19.16
CA GLU A 384 2.38 -2.37 19.14
C GLU A 384 1.69 -2.48 20.50
N THR A 385 2.35 -3.06 21.50
CA THR A 385 1.81 -3.11 22.86
C THR A 385 2.39 -2.02 23.73
N ALA A 386 3.65 -1.66 23.52
CA ALA A 386 4.39 -0.71 24.34
C ALA A 386 4.27 0.74 23.87
N LEU A 387 4.10 0.98 22.56
CA LEU A 387 4.08 2.32 21.99
C LEU A 387 2.67 2.76 21.58
N ALA A 388 2.37 4.03 21.81
CA ALA A 388 1.15 4.66 21.32
C ALA A 388 1.34 5.18 19.88
N LYS A 389 0.22 5.29 19.15
CA LYS A 389 0.17 5.94 17.84
C LYS A 389 0.69 7.38 17.92
N MET A 390 1.67 7.72 17.08
CA MET A 390 2.21 9.06 16.98
C MET A 390 1.25 10.01 16.26
N ARG A 391 1.38 11.30 16.59
CA ARG A 391 0.77 12.35 15.76
C ARG A 391 1.43 12.35 14.40
N ILE A 392 0.63 12.48 13.35
CA ILE A 392 1.11 12.44 11.97
C ILE A 392 2.26 13.43 11.67
N LEU A 393 2.24 14.61 12.30
CA LEU A 393 3.30 15.62 12.14
C LEU A 393 4.68 15.16 12.64
N ARG A 394 4.74 14.12 13.48
CA ARG A 394 5.99 13.50 13.96
C ARG A 394 6.50 12.38 13.05
N VAL A 395 5.66 11.84 12.15
CA VAL A 395 6.05 10.74 11.27
C VAL A 395 7.18 11.15 10.31
N PRO A 396 7.18 12.34 9.68
CA PRO A 396 8.33 12.78 8.87
C PRO A 396 9.62 12.88 9.68
N VAL A 397 9.56 13.32 10.94
CA VAL A 397 10.74 13.38 11.82
C VAL A 397 11.24 11.97 12.17
N PHE A 398 10.33 11.03 12.41
CA PHE A 398 10.65 9.64 12.65
C PHE A 398 11.36 8.99 11.45
N VAL A 399 10.83 9.18 10.23
CA VAL A 399 11.47 8.69 8.99
C VAL A 399 12.78 9.45 8.70
N GLY A 400 12.83 10.74 8.98
CA GLY A 400 14.06 11.55 8.89
C GLY A 400 15.16 11.03 9.81
N GLY A 401 14.82 10.56 11.02
CA GLY A 401 15.75 9.88 11.92
C GLY A 401 16.32 8.59 11.33
N ALA A 402 15.51 7.81 10.62
CA ALA A 402 15.99 6.64 9.86
C ALA A 402 16.96 7.05 8.73
N GLY A 403 16.65 8.15 8.01
CA GLY A 403 17.56 8.72 7.03
C GLY A 403 18.89 9.18 7.64
N ALA A 404 18.85 9.84 8.81
CA ALA A 404 20.05 10.24 9.53
C ALA A 404 20.92 9.05 9.94
N LEU A 405 20.31 7.94 10.39
CA LEU A 405 21.02 6.70 10.67
C LEU A 405 21.76 6.17 9.43
N CYS A 406 21.11 6.17 8.25
CA CYS A 406 21.77 5.79 7.00
C CYS A 406 22.94 6.71 6.67
N LEU A 407 22.82 8.03 6.86
CA LEU A 407 23.89 8.99 6.59
C LEU A 407 25.08 8.79 7.55
N ILE A 408 24.82 8.54 8.83
CA ILE A 408 25.84 8.21 9.82
C ILE A 408 26.55 6.90 9.45
N GLY A 409 25.79 5.86 9.10
CA GLY A 409 26.34 4.59 8.64
C GLY A 409 27.20 4.74 7.39
N LEU A 410 26.76 5.56 6.44
CA LEU A 410 27.51 5.87 5.22
C LEU A 410 28.83 6.58 5.56
N ALA A 411 28.79 7.63 6.38
CA ALA A 411 30.00 8.33 6.82
C ALA A 411 30.98 7.37 7.54
N GLY A 412 30.48 6.52 8.43
CA GLY A 412 31.29 5.51 9.12
C GLY A 412 31.92 4.50 8.14
N SER A 413 31.18 4.07 7.12
CA SER A 413 31.71 3.15 6.11
C SER A 413 32.80 3.78 5.24
N LEU A 414 32.72 5.08 4.96
CA LEU A 414 33.73 5.81 4.19
C LEU A 414 35.03 5.99 4.99
N VAL A 415 34.92 6.23 6.30
CA VAL A 415 36.09 6.34 7.18
C VAL A 415 36.80 5.01 7.37
N GLN A 416 36.07 3.87 7.37
CA GLN A 416 36.68 2.54 7.46
C GLN A 416 37.30 2.06 6.13
N GLY A 417 36.90 2.64 5.01
CA GLY A 417 37.40 2.31 3.67
C GLY A 417 38.51 3.23 3.14
N ALA A 418 38.84 4.30 3.86
CA ALA A 418 39.98 5.19 3.63
C ALA A 418 41.12 4.80 4.58
#